data_AF-Q0D9S9-F1
#
_entry.id   AF-Q0D9S9-F1
#
_cell.length_a   1.000
_cell.length_b   1.000
_cell.length_c   1.000
_cell.angle_alpha   90.00
_cell.angle_beta   90.00
_cell.angle_gamma   90.00
#
_symmetry.space_group_name_H-M   'P 1'
#
loop_
_entity.id
_entity.type
_entity.pdbx_description
1 polymer ?
#
loop_
_entity_poly.entity_id
_entity_poly.type
_entity_poly.pdbx_seq_one_letter_code
_entity_poly.pdbx_strand_id
1 'polypeptide(L)'
;MAAEGGRCQKSYFDVLGICCPSEVPLVEKLLQPLEGVQKVTVIVPSRTVIVVHDVDAISQSQIVKALNQARLEASVRAYGNGSEKITNKWPSPYVLLCGLLLVVSLFEHFWHPLKWFALVAAAAGLPPIVLRSIAAIRRLTLDVNILMLIAGKNSL
;
A
#
# COMPACT_ATOMS: atom_id res chain seq x y z
N MET A 1 -9.70 41.02 11.58
CA MET A 1 -9.85 39.68 12.16
C MET A 1 -9.14 38.72 11.23
N ALA A 2 -7.97 38.22 11.61
CA ALA A 2 -7.07 37.49 10.72
C ALA A 2 -7.62 36.10 10.39
N ALA A 3 -7.56 35.73 9.11
CA ALA A 3 -7.77 34.38 8.64
C ALA A 3 -6.54 33.55 9.01
N GLU A 4 -6.62 32.75 10.07
CA GLU A 4 -5.60 31.76 10.36
C GLU A 4 -5.82 30.56 9.45
N GLY A 5 -4.94 30.40 8.47
CA GLY A 5 -4.90 29.25 7.58
C GLY A 5 -4.46 28.02 8.34
N GLY A 6 -5.43 27.34 8.96
CA GLY A 6 -5.23 26.07 9.66
C GLY A 6 -4.59 25.04 8.74
N ARG A 7 -3.58 24.33 9.25
CA ARG A 7 -2.89 23.27 8.51
C ARG A 7 -3.81 22.07 8.41
N CYS A 8 -4.60 22.02 7.34
CA CYS A 8 -5.51 20.91 7.07
C CYS A 8 -4.71 19.65 6.73
N GLN A 9 -4.76 18.63 7.58
CA GLN A 9 -4.16 17.32 7.36
C GLN A 9 -5.23 16.27 7.10
N LYS A 10 -4.94 15.39 6.13
CA LYS A 10 -5.74 14.19 5.86
C LYS A 10 -5.14 13.02 6.62
N SER A 11 -5.92 12.42 7.51
CA SER A 11 -5.53 11.25 8.29
C SER A 11 -6.44 10.07 7.98
N TYR A 12 -5.84 8.88 7.96
CA TYR A 12 -6.53 7.63 7.66
C TYR A 12 -6.54 6.79 8.92
N PHE A 13 -7.69 6.23 9.23
CA PHE A 13 -7.91 5.41 10.41
C PHE A 13 -8.49 4.07 9.96
N ASP A 14 -7.96 3.00 10.52
CA ASP A 14 -8.51 1.65 10.36
C ASP A 14 -9.45 1.41 11.54
N VAL A 15 -10.70 1.05 11.28
CA VAL A 15 -11.75 0.97 12.29
C VAL A 15 -12.43 -0.38 12.18
N LEU A 16 -12.03 -1.31 13.06
CA LEU A 16 -12.48 -2.70 12.98
C LEU A 16 -13.98 -2.86 13.23
N GLY A 17 -14.59 -1.96 14.00
CA GLY A 17 -16.01 -1.98 14.35
C GLY A 17 -16.99 -1.57 13.24
N ILE A 18 -16.52 -1.35 12.01
CA ILE A 18 -17.38 -1.03 10.86
C ILE A 18 -17.71 -2.33 10.10
N CYS A 19 -18.99 -2.71 10.13
CA CYS A 19 -19.53 -3.95 9.57
C CYS A 19 -20.65 -3.71 8.53
N CYS A 20 -21.35 -2.59 8.62
CA CYS A 20 -22.56 -2.26 7.89
C CYS A 20 -22.63 -0.75 7.54
N PRO A 21 -23.38 -0.36 6.49
CA PRO A 21 -23.65 1.06 6.18
C PRO A 21 -24.34 1.81 7.34
N SER A 22 -25.05 1.08 8.20
CA SER A 22 -25.73 1.62 9.38
C SER A 22 -24.78 2.24 10.41
N GLU A 23 -23.51 1.85 10.45
CA GLU A 23 -22.52 2.47 11.35
C GLU A 23 -21.87 3.73 10.77
N VAL A 24 -21.97 3.99 9.47
CA VAL A 24 -21.47 5.23 8.85
C VAL A 24 -22.00 6.50 9.53
N PRO A 25 -23.33 6.68 9.71
CA PRO A 25 -23.86 7.87 10.37
C PRO A 25 -23.48 7.94 11.85
N LEU A 26 -23.17 6.82 12.51
CA LEU A 26 -22.67 6.80 13.87
C LEU A 26 -21.26 7.40 13.94
N VAL A 27 -20.37 6.98 13.04
CA VAL A 27 -19.00 7.51 12.94
C VAL A 27 -19.02 9.01 12.62
N GLU A 28 -19.86 9.44 11.68
CA GLU A 28 -19.99 10.85 11.33
C GLU A 28 -20.48 11.69 12.51
N LYS A 29 -21.50 11.22 13.25
CA LYS A 29 -22.01 11.91 14.45
C LYS A 29 -20.99 12.01 15.59
N LEU A 30 -20.05 11.07 15.69
CA LEU A 30 -18.99 11.10 16.69
C LEU A 30 -17.85 12.06 16.30
N LEU A 31 -17.57 12.20 15.01
CA LEU A 31 -16.43 12.98 14.50
C LEU A 31 -16.79 14.41 14.09
N GLN A 32 -17.99 14.67 13.59
CA GLN A 32 -18.48 16.03 13.25
C GLN A 32 -18.48 17.03 14.41
N PRO A 33 -18.84 16.68 15.65
CA PRO A 33 -18.84 17.64 16.77
C PRO A 33 -17.44 17.92 17.33
N LEU A 34 -16.40 17.25 16.84
CA LEU A 34 -15.03 17.51 17.26
C LEU A 34 -14.52 18.81 16.60
N GLU A 35 -14.14 19.77 17.44
CA GLU A 35 -13.54 21.04 16.96
C GLU A 35 -12.28 20.75 16.13
N GLY A 36 -12.22 21.32 14.92
CA GLY A 36 -11.12 21.10 13.98
C GLY A 36 -11.36 20.02 12.92
N VAL A 37 -12.45 19.23 12.99
CA VAL A 37 -12.82 18.28 11.93
C VAL A 37 -13.62 18.99 10.84
N GLN A 38 -13.13 18.94 9.59
CA GLN A 38 -13.77 19.59 8.45
C GLN A 38 -14.57 18.61 7.58
N LYS A 39 -14.03 17.42 7.36
CA LYS A 39 -14.66 16.42 6.50
C LYS A 39 -14.34 15.01 6.97
N VAL A 40 -15.35 14.15 6.95
CA VAL A 40 -15.25 12.73 7.26
C VAL A 40 -15.68 11.94 6.03
N THR A 41 -15.01 10.83 5.74
CA THR A 41 -15.38 9.91 4.66
C THR A 41 -15.15 8.49 5.14
N VAL A 42 -16.20 7.66 5.10
CA VAL A 42 -16.16 6.29 5.59
C VAL A 42 -16.26 5.32 4.43
N ILE A 43 -15.34 4.35 4.39
CA ILE A 43 -15.29 3.30 3.37
C ILE A 43 -15.54 1.97 4.08
N VAL A 44 -16.80 1.54 4.09
CA VAL A 44 -17.27 0.30 4.75
C VAL A 44 -16.51 -0.96 4.31
N PRO A 45 -16.34 -1.27 3.01
CA PRO A 45 -15.70 -2.53 2.59
C PRO A 45 -14.22 -2.62 3.02
N SER A 46 -13.55 -1.48 3.15
CA SER A 46 -12.15 -1.40 3.57
C SER A 46 -11.99 -1.04 5.05
N ARG A 47 -13.09 -0.93 5.81
CA ARG A 47 -13.11 -0.52 7.22
C ARG A 47 -12.27 0.73 7.52
N THR A 48 -12.18 1.63 6.54
CA THR A 48 -11.27 2.78 6.58
C THR A 48 -12.08 4.07 6.74
N VAL A 49 -11.67 4.90 7.69
CA VAL A 49 -12.22 6.23 7.92
C VAL A 49 -11.16 7.27 7.58
N ILE A 50 -11.50 8.19 6.70
CA ILE A 50 -10.65 9.29 6.27
C ILE A 50 -11.19 10.56 6.91
N VAL A 51 -10.36 11.25 7.68
CA VAL A 51 -10.73 12.49 8.36
C VAL A 51 -9.80 13.61 7.90
N VAL A 52 -10.39 14.70 7.43
CA VAL A 52 -9.71 15.96 7.18
C VAL A 52 -9.88 16.81 8.43
N HIS A 53 -8.77 17.07 9.11
CA HIS A 53 -8.75 17.81 10.36
C HIS A 53 -7.65 18.86 10.36
N ASP A 54 -7.80 19.87 11.21
CA ASP A 54 -6.77 20.88 11.44
C ASP A 54 -5.78 20.38 12.51
N VAL A 55 -4.49 20.32 12.15
CA VAL A 55 -3.43 19.81 13.05
C VAL A 55 -3.29 20.66 14.31
N ASP A 56 -3.63 21.95 14.21
CA ASP A 56 -3.52 22.89 15.32
C ASP A 56 -4.70 22.77 16.31
N ALA A 57 -5.85 22.25 15.86
CA ALA A 57 -7.05 22.09 16.68
C ALA A 57 -7.20 20.68 17.26
N ILE A 58 -6.86 19.63 16.50
CA ILE A 58 -7.08 18.24 16.93
C ILE A 58 -5.97 17.30 16.45
N SER A 59 -5.57 16.39 17.33
CA SER A 59 -4.53 15.39 17.04
C SER A 59 -5.13 14.04 16.62
N GLN A 60 -4.38 13.26 15.83
CA GLN A 60 -4.78 11.91 15.40
C GLN A 60 -5.13 10.99 16.58
N SER A 61 -4.43 11.12 17.71
CA SER A 61 -4.66 10.33 18.92
C SER A 61 -6.00 10.66 19.59
N GLN A 62 -6.42 11.93 19.57
CA GLN A 62 -7.73 12.34 20.09
C GLN A 62 -8.87 11.79 19.23
N ILE A 63 -8.72 11.81 17.90
CA ILE A 63 -9.69 11.20 16.96
C ILE A 63 -9.84 9.70 17.23
N VAL A 64 -8.71 8.99 17.38
CA VAL A 64 -8.70 7.56 17.73
C VAL A 64 -9.36 7.32 19.09
N LYS A 65 -9.11 8.17 20.08
CA LYS A 65 -9.71 8.06 21.40
C LYS A 65 -11.23 8.22 21.34
N ALA A 66 -11.74 9.19 20.59
CA ALA A 66 -13.17 9.40 20.38
C ALA A 66 -13.84 8.18 19.72
N LEU A 67 -13.20 7.60 18.68
CA LEU A 67 -13.70 6.38 18.03
C LEU A 67 -13.67 5.16 18.97
N ASN A 68 -12.62 5.02 19.78
CA ASN A 68 -12.49 3.93 20.74
C ASN A 68 -13.46 4.02 21.93
N GLN A 69 -13.87 5.23 22.33
CA GLN A 69 -14.95 5.41 23.31
C GLN A 69 -16.27 4.81 22.84
N ALA A 70 -16.52 4.79 21.53
CA ALA A 70 -17.66 4.14 20.91
C ALA A 70 -17.45 2.63 20.65
N ARG A 71 -16.37 2.02 21.18
CA ARG A 71 -15.97 0.61 20.94
C ARG A 71 -15.73 0.25 19.47
N LEU A 72 -15.37 1.22 18.64
CA LEU A 72 -15.14 0.98 17.21
C LEU A 72 -13.74 0.43 16.88
N GLU A 73 -12.88 0.23 17.90
CA GLU A 73 -11.52 -0.33 17.77
C GLU A 73 -10.73 0.34 16.63
N ALA A 74 -10.59 1.66 16.73
CA ALA A 74 -9.87 2.48 15.78
C ALA A 74 -8.36 2.47 16.04
N SER A 75 -7.59 2.36 14.97
CA SER A 75 -6.15 2.49 14.95
C SER A 75 -5.72 3.52 13.90
N VAL A 76 -4.63 4.24 14.16
CA VAL A 76 -4.05 5.14 13.17
C VAL A 76 -3.46 4.28 12.06
N ARG A 77 -4.06 4.35 10.87
CA ARG A 77 -3.43 3.81 9.68
C ARG A 77 -2.35 4.82 9.32
N ALA A 78 -1.10 4.43 9.50
CA ALA A 78 0.05 5.23 9.07
C ALA A 78 0.11 5.25 7.53
N TYR A 79 -0.90 5.84 6.89
CA TYR A 79 -0.84 6.25 5.52
C TYR A 79 0.08 7.46 5.53
N GLY A 80 1.31 7.26 5.08
CA GLY A 80 2.30 8.32 4.96
C GLY A 80 1.66 9.51 4.27
N ASN A 81 1.48 10.59 5.02
CA ASN A 81 1.09 11.89 4.49
C ASN A 81 1.97 12.16 3.27
N GLY A 82 1.38 12.39 2.08
CA GLY A 82 1.96 12.45 0.72
C GLY A 82 3.36 13.06 0.55
N SER A 83 4.31 12.41 1.17
CA SER A 83 5.74 12.58 1.19
C SER A 83 6.17 11.26 1.80
N GLU A 84 6.08 10.24 0.96
CA GLU A 84 6.99 9.12 1.02
C GLU A 84 8.37 9.76 1.08
N LYS A 85 8.83 10.08 2.30
CA LYS A 85 10.24 10.17 2.59
C LYS A 85 10.70 8.81 2.13
N ILE A 86 11.29 8.77 0.94
CA ILE A 86 12.16 7.70 0.50
C ILE A 86 13.24 7.72 1.57
N THR A 87 12.95 7.08 2.71
CA THR A 87 13.98 6.71 3.66
C THR A 87 14.96 5.96 2.78
N ASN A 88 16.22 6.41 2.74
CA ASN A 88 17.32 5.84 1.97
C ASN A 88 17.51 4.35 2.32
N LYS A 89 16.54 3.51 1.96
CA LYS A 89 16.64 2.07 1.90
C LYS A 89 17.13 1.84 0.50
N TRP A 90 18.46 1.92 0.37
CA TRP A 90 19.13 1.56 -0.86
C TRP A 90 18.53 0.24 -1.34
N PRO A 91 18.10 0.18 -2.62
CA PRO A 91 17.56 -1.04 -3.17
C PRO A 91 18.57 -2.16 -2.91
N SER A 92 18.06 -3.34 -2.55
CA SER A 92 18.88 -4.49 -2.19
C SER A 92 20.02 -4.66 -3.19
N PRO A 93 21.26 -4.96 -2.76
CA PRO A 93 22.42 -5.03 -3.66
C PRO A 93 22.22 -5.97 -4.86
N TYR A 94 21.32 -6.95 -4.74
CA TYR A 94 20.89 -7.80 -5.84
C TYR A 94 20.11 -7.07 -6.94
N VAL A 95 19.30 -6.06 -6.60
CA VAL A 95 18.57 -5.23 -7.57
C VAL A 95 19.53 -4.35 -8.35
N LEU A 96 20.53 -3.78 -7.65
CA LEU A 96 21.60 -3.01 -8.29
C LEU A 96 22.44 -3.91 -9.21
N LEU A 97 22.79 -5.11 -8.74
CA LEU A 97 23.51 -6.09 -9.54
C LEU A 97 22.70 -6.54 -10.76
N CYS A 98 21.39 -6.82 -10.60
CA CYS A 98 20.52 -7.14 -11.72
C CYS A 98 20.42 -5.99 -12.73
N GLY A 99 20.26 -4.74 -12.25
CA GLY A 99 20.23 -3.57 -13.11
C GLY A 99 21.55 -3.39 -13.86
N LEU A 100 22.69 -3.57 -13.19
CA LEU A 100 24.01 -3.50 -13.80
C LEU A 100 24.21 -4.62 -14.84
N LEU A 101 23.82 -5.87 -14.51
CA LEU A 101 23.85 -6.98 -15.45
C LEU A 101 22.95 -6.73 -16.67
N LEU A 102 21.80 -6.10 -16.49
CA LEU A 102 20.88 -5.78 -17.58
C LEU A 102 21.51 -4.75 -18.52
N VAL A 103 22.14 -3.70 -17.97
CA VAL A 103 22.89 -2.71 -18.75
C VAL A 103 24.07 -3.35 -19.48
N VAL A 104 24.83 -4.22 -18.80
CA VAL A 104 25.94 -4.97 -19.41
C VAL A 104 25.44 -5.88 -20.53
N SER A 105 24.32 -6.59 -20.34
CA SER A 105 23.70 -7.46 -21.34
C SER A 105 23.18 -6.69 -22.57
N LEU A 106 22.65 -5.47 -22.36
CA LEU A 106 22.23 -4.59 -23.46
C LEU A 106 23.44 -4.00 -24.21
N PHE A 107 24.53 -3.71 -23.48
CA PHE A 107 25.79 -3.22 -24.05
C PHE A 107 26.55 -4.32 -24.82
N GLU A 108 26.39 -5.59 -24.40
CA GLU A 108 26.93 -6.77 -25.05
C GLU A 108 26.37 -7.00 -26.46
N HIS A 109 25.12 -6.56 -26.69
CA HIS A 109 24.46 -6.64 -28.00
C HIS A 109 25.21 -5.89 -29.11
N PHE A 110 26.16 -5.02 -28.76
CA PHE A 110 26.91 -4.27 -29.75
C PHE A 110 28.12 -5.03 -30.33
N TRP A 111 28.71 -6.04 -29.67
CA TRP A 111 29.99 -6.67 -30.11
C TRP A 111 29.97 -8.22 -30.25
N HIS A 112 30.46 -8.69 -31.41
CA HIS A 112 30.27 -10.03 -32.00
C HIS A 112 31.00 -11.27 -31.38
N PRO A 113 31.94 -11.20 -30.39
CA PRO A 113 32.63 -12.41 -29.90
C PRO A 113 32.03 -13.12 -28.66
N LEU A 114 30.96 -12.62 -28.01
CA LEU A 114 30.53 -13.12 -26.68
C LEU A 114 29.49 -14.28 -26.66
N LYS A 115 29.13 -14.87 -27.80
CA LYS A 115 28.12 -15.97 -27.87
C LYS A 115 28.38 -17.14 -26.91
N TRP A 116 29.64 -17.44 -26.61
CA TRP A 116 30.03 -18.51 -25.68
C TRP A 116 29.79 -18.13 -24.21
N PHE A 117 29.94 -16.86 -23.85
CA PHE A 117 29.67 -16.36 -22.50
C PHE A 117 28.17 -16.33 -22.20
N ALA A 118 27.35 -15.95 -23.19
CA ALA A 118 25.89 -15.96 -23.05
C ALA A 118 25.32 -17.35 -22.74
N LEU A 119 25.88 -18.41 -23.34
CA LEU A 119 25.44 -19.80 -23.11
C LEU A 119 25.80 -20.30 -21.71
N VAL A 120 27.00 -19.98 -21.21
CA VAL A 120 27.45 -20.32 -19.86
C VAL A 120 26.68 -19.52 -18.81
N ALA A 121 26.42 -18.23 -19.05
CA ALA A 121 25.61 -17.38 -18.19
C ALA A 121 24.15 -17.85 -18.14
N ALA A 122 23.57 -18.28 -19.26
CA ALA A 122 22.24 -18.88 -19.30
C ALA A 122 22.19 -20.18 -18.47
N ALA A 123 23.16 -21.07 -18.64
CA ALA A 123 23.23 -22.32 -17.87
C ALA A 123 23.43 -22.10 -16.36
N ALA A 124 24.19 -21.09 -15.96
CA ALA A 124 24.43 -20.75 -14.56
C ALA A 124 23.29 -19.93 -13.92
N GLY A 125 22.57 -19.14 -14.71
CA GLY A 125 21.46 -18.29 -14.24
C GLY A 125 20.11 -19.00 -14.17
N LEU A 126 19.90 -20.05 -14.95
CA LEU A 126 18.63 -20.79 -14.99
C LEU A 126 18.25 -21.45 -13.65
N PRO A 127 19.17 -22.09 -12.88
CA PRO A 127 18.83 -22.75 -11.63
C PRO A 127 18.16 -21.85 -10.57
N PRO A 128 18.70 -20.64 -10.23
CA PRO A 128 18.06 -19.78 -9.22
C PRO A 128 16.73 -19.17 -9.68
N ILE A 129 16.52 -18.92 -10.98
CA ILE A 129 15.23 -18.47 -11.52
C ILE A 129 14.17 -19.59 -11.42
N VAL A 130 14.54 -20.83 -11.74
CA VAL A 130 13.63 -21.98 -11.67
C VAL A 130 13.28 -22.30 -10.21
N LEU A 131 14.25 -22.27 -9.30
CA LEU A 131 14.01 -22.46 -7.86
C LEU A 131 13.12 -21.37 -7.26
N ARG A 132 13.31 -20.10 -7.64
CA ARG A 132 12.41 -19.01 -7.21
C ARG A 132 11.01 -19.14 -7.81
N SER A 133 10.90 -19.56 -9.07
CA SER A 133 9.60 -19.80 -9.72
C SER A 133 8.86 -20.96 -9.08
N ILE A 134 9.54 -22.06 -8.75
CA ILE A 134 8.96 -23.21 -8.04
C ILE A 134 8.60 -22.84 -6.60
N ALA A 135 9.42 -22.04 -5.91
CA ALA A 135 9.10 -21.54 -4.57
C ALA A 135 7.89 -20.57 -4.58
N ALA A 136 7.72 -19.78 -5.64
CA ALA A 136 6.54 -18.93 -5.85
C ALA A 136 5.29 -19.77 -6.15
N ILE A 137 5.40 -20.79 -7.01
CA ILE A 137 4.30 -21.73 -7.31
C ILE A 137 3.91 -22.54 -6.06
N ARG A 138 4.89 -22.98 -5.26
CA ARG A 138 4.65 -23.71 -3.99
C ARG A 138 4.04 -22.84 -2.90
N ARG A 139 4.18 -21.51 -2.97
CA ARG A 139 3.52 -20.59 -2.04
C ARG A 139 2.02 -20.44 -2.30
N LEU A 140 1.49 -21.05 -3.36
CA LEU A 140 0.08 -21.44 -3.54
C LEU A 140 -0.94 -20.45 -2.95
N THR A 141 -0.68 -19.15 -3.12
CA THR A 141 -1.74 -18.16 -3.20
C THR A 141 -2.41 -18.48 -4.52
N LEU A 142 -3.46 -19.31 -4.47
CA LEU A 142 -4.45 -19.37 -5.53
C LEU A 142 -5.02 -17.96 -5.61
N ASP A 143 -4.32 -17.18 -6.41
CA ASP A 143 -4.43 -15.75 -6.56
C ASP A 143 -5.87 -15.45 -6.93
N VAL A 144 -6.48 -14.47 -6.25
CA VAL A 144 -7.83 -13.99 -6.55
C VAL A 144 -7.99 -13.70 -8.06
N ASN A 145 -6.91 -13.34 -8.77
CA ASN A 145 -6.96 -13.20 -10.23
C ASN A 145 -7.21 -14.50 -11.00
N ILE A 146 -6.70 -15.66 -10.54
CA ILE A 146 -6.97 -16.96 -11.21
C ILE A 146 -8.42 -17.38 -10.97
N LEU A 147 -8.94 -17.17 -9.76
CA LEU A 147 -10.35 -17.45 -9.45
C LEU A 147 -11.29 -16.57 -10.30
N MET A 148 -10.92 -15.28 -10.48
CA MET A 148 -11.64 -14.33 -11.33
C MET A 148 -11.60 -14.71 -12.81
N LEU A 149 -10.48 -15.22 -13.30
CA LEU A 149 -10.32 -15.70 -14.69
C LEU A 149 -11.16 -16.94 -14.98
N ILE A 150 -11.26 -17.88 -14.03
CA ILE A 150 -12.04 -19.11 -14.20
C ILE A 150 -13.55 -18.81 -14.09
N ALA A 151 -13.96 -17.93 -13.18
CA ALA A 151 -15.35 -17.51 -13.04
C ALA A 151 -15.90 -16.81 -14.31
N GLY A 152 -15.07 -16.02 -14.99
CA GLY A 152 -15.46 -15.35 -16.24
C GLY A 152 -15.65 -16.29 -17.44
N LYS A 153 -15.06 -17.50 -17.41
CA LYS A 153 -15.13 -18.43 -18.55
C LYS A 153 -16.34 -19.37 -18.53
N ASN A 154 -17.05 -19.48 -17.40
CA ASN A 154 -18.27 -20.28 -17.26
C ASN A 154 -19.56 -19.46 -17.45
N SER A 155 -19.44 -18.17 -17.80
CA SER A 155 -20.57 -17.27 -18.08
C SER A 155 -20.67 -16.92 -19.57
N LEU A 156 -20.41 -17.90 -20.45
CA LEU A 156 -20.67 -17.86 -21.89
C LEU A 156 -21.48 -19.09 -22.28
#